data_AF-A0A3B0VWW0-F1
#
_entry.id   AF-A0A3B0VWW0-F1
#
_cell.length_a   1.000
_cell.length_b   1.000
_cell.length_c   1.000
_cell.angle_alpha   90.00
_cell.angle_beta   90.00
_cell.angle_gamma   90.00
#
_symmetry.space_group_name_H-M   'P 1'
#
loop_
_entity.id
_entity.type
_entity.pdbx_description
1 polymer ?
#
loop_
_entity_poly.entity_id
_entity_poly.type
_entity_poly.pdbx_seq_one_letter_code
_entity_poly.pdbx_strand_id
1 'polypeptide(L)' 'MTIEKYTQEEIDNTKGRTNPERLKNKTDKEIEEAAKSDPDSALPTDEELKQFKRPSEAQRKRFQKDDNS' A
#
# COMPACT_ATOMS: atom_id res chain seq x y z
N MET A 1 16.82 0.08 -9.99
CA MET A 1 15.98 -1.02 -9.48
C MET A 1 16.81 -2.29 -9.45
N THR A 2 17.17 -2.74 -8.24
CA THR A 2 17.86 -4.01 -8.00
C THR A 2 16.80 -5.01 -7.54
N ILE A 3 16.60 -6.10 -8.27
CA ILE A 3 15.65 -7.13 -7.88
C ILE A 3 16.34 -8.02 -6.85
N GLU A 4 15.95 -7.88 -5.58
CA GLU A 4 16.35 -8.79 -4.50
C GLU A 4 15.62 -10.12 -4.65
N LYS A 5 16.34 -11.23 -4.51
CA LYS A 5 15.80 -12.59 -4.60
C LYS A 5 15.82 -13.23 -3.22
N TYR A 6 14.69 -13.80 -2.83
CA TYR A 6 14.51 -14.52 -1.57
C TYR A 6 14.14 -15.98 -1.84
N THR A 7 14.60 -16.88 -0.97
CA THR A 7 14.23 -18.30 -0.95
C THR A 7 12.92 -18.52 -0.20
N GLN A 8 12.27 -19.66 -0.44
CA GLN A 8 11.03 -20.02 0.26
C GLN A 8 11.23 -20.12 1.78
N GLU A 9 12.36 -20.66 2.23
CA GLU A 9 12.70 -20.78 3.66
C GLU A 9 12.90 -19.41 4.33
N GLU A 10 13.52 -18.45 3.64
CA GLU A 10 13.65 -17.07 4.14
C GLU A 10 12.29 -16.41 4.31
N ILE A 11 11.38 -16.60 3.35
CA ILE A 11 10.00 -16.09 3.44
C ILE A 11 9.26 -16.76 4.60
N ASP A 12 9.37 -18.08 4.76
CA ASP A 12 8.69 -18.80 5.83
C ASP A 12 9.17 -18.36 7.22
N ASN A 13 10.45 -18.01 7.36
CA ASN A 13 11.02 -17.42 8.59
C ASN A 13 10.54 -15.99 8.88
N THR A 14 9.84 -15.33 7.95
CA THR A 14 9.21 -14.01 8.19
C THR A 14 7.75 -14.11 8.62
N LYS A 15 7.10 -15.26 8.42
CA LYS A 15 5.69 -15.46 8.76
C LYS A 15 5.46 -15.30 10.27
N GLY A 16 4.41 -14.54 10.62
CA GLY A 16 4.01 -14.34 12.01
C GLY A 16 4.86 -13.35 12.82
N ARG A 17 5.88 -12.72 12.23
CA ARG A 17 6.70 -11.68 12.90
C ARG A 17 6.01 -10.32 13.00
N THR A 18 4.83 -10.16 12.41
CA THR A 18 4.06 -8.91 12.46
C THR A 18 3.55 -8.67 13.89
N ASN A 19 3.83 -7.50 14.44
CA ASN A 19 3.27 -7.06 15.72
C ASN A 19 1.98 -6.23 15.47
N PRO A 20 0.79 -6.80 15.69
CA PRO A 20 -0.48 -6.14 15.35
C PRO A 20 -0.82 -4.97 16.28
N GLU A 21 -0.38 -5.00 17.54
CA GLU A 21 -0.62 -3.90 18.48
C GLU A 21 0.19 -2.66 18.08
N ARG A 22 1.45 -2.86 17.70
CA ARG A 22 2.29 -1.77 17.15
C ARG A 22 1.68 -1.16 15.90
N LEU A 23 1.09 -1.98 15.03
CA LEU A 23 0.47 -1.50 13.79
C LEU A 23 -0.77 -0.63 14.08
N LYS A 24 -1.60 -1.03 15.04
CA LYS A 24 -2.81 -0.26 15.43
C LYS A 24 -2.49 1.08 16.06
N ASN A 25 -1.38 1.17 16.78
CA ASN A 25 -0.96 2.38 17.50
C ASN A 25 -0.07 3.32 16.66
N LYS A 26 0.21 2.97 15.40
CA LYS A 26 1.06 3.79 14.52
C LYS A 26 0.35 5.08 14.15
N THR A 27 1.06 6.20 14.25
CA THR A 27 0.53 7.52 13.89
C THR A 27 0.65 7.78 12.38
N ASP A 28 -0.17 8.67 11.85
CA ASP A 28 -0.12 9.08 10.44
C ASP A 28 1.27 9.59 10.04
N LYS A 29 1.93 10.34 10.93
CA LYS A 29 3.29 10.82 10.69
C LYS A 29 4.30 9.68 10.54
N GLU A 30 4.23 8.66 11.39
CA GLU A 30 5.09 7.48 11.30
C GLU A 30 4.77 6.60 10.08
N ILE A 31 3.54 6.65 9.58
CA ILE A 31 3.15 6.00 8.33
C ILE A 31 3.76 6.76 7.15
N GLU A 32 3.65 8.08 7.11
CA GLU A 32 4.25 8.92 6.07
C GLU A 32 5.77 8.81 6.03
N GLU A 33 6.44 8.87 7.18
CA GLU A 33 7.90 8.76 7.26
C GLU A 33 8.37 7.39 6.78
N ALA A 34 7.68 6.31 7.18
CA ALA A 34 7.98 4.97 6.69
C ALA A 34 7.83 4.88 5.16
N ALA A 35 6.74 5.44 4.62
CA ALA A 35 6.50 5.46 3.18
C ALA A 35 7.53 6.33 2.43
N LYS A 36 8.01 7.44 3.00
CA LYS A 36 9.06 8.29 2.40
C LYS A 36 10.43 7.65 2.43
N SER A 37 10.69 6.78 3.42
CA SER A 37 11.98 6.10 3.58
C SER A 37 12.14 4.86 2.69
N ASP A 38 11.05 4.34 2.15
CA ASP A 38 11.05 3.16 1.30
C ASP A 38 11.53 3.53 -0.12
N PRO A 39 12.65 2.94 -0.61
CA PRO A 39 13.24 3.28 -1.91
C PRO A 39 12.35 2.91 -3.10
N ASP A 40 11.40 1.98 -2.92
CA ASP A 40 10.45 1.56 -3.95
C ASP A 40 9.13 2.33 -3.87
N SER A 41 9.02 3.27 -2.93
CA SER A 41 7.82 4.05 -2.72
C SER A 41 7.65 5.14 -3.78
N ALA A 42 6.69 4.94 -4.68
CA ALA A 42 6.25 5.94 -5.64
C ALA A 42 5.23 6.89 -5.00
N LEU A 43 5.67 7.70 -4.03
CA LEU A 43 4.79 8.69 -3.40
C LEU A 43 4.37 9.76 -4.42
N PRO A 44 3.06 10.03 -4.56
CA PRO A 44 2.58 11.05 -5.48
C PRO A 44 3.03 12.43 -5.01
N THR A 45 3.34 13.29 -5.96
CA THR A 45 3.63 14.70 -5.73
C THR A 45 2.36 15.48 -5.39
N ASP A 46 2.53 16.66 -4.77
CA ASP A 46 1.40 17.57 -4.49
C ASP A 46 0.62 17.95 -5.77
N GLU A 47 1.31 18.03 -6.91
CA GLU A 47 0.68 18.33 -8.20
C GLU A 47 -0.17 17.16 -8.71
N GLU A 48 0.34 15.94 -8.60
CA GLU A 48 -0.41 14.72 -8.96
C GLU A 48 -1.60 14.51 -8.02
N LEU A 49 -1.45 14.80 -6.73
CA LEU A 49 -2.53 14.75 -5.76
C LEU A 49 -3.65 15.76 -6.08
N LYS A 50 -3.32 16.96 -6.58
CA LYS A 50 -4.32 17.94 -7.05
C LYS A 50 -5.07 17.45 -8.29
N GLN A 51 -4.40 16.66 -9.14
CA GLN A 51 -5.01 16.07 -10.33
C GLN A 51 -5.86 14.84 -10.00
N PHE A 52 -5.63 14.21 -8.84
CA PHE A 52 -6.40 13.05 -8.40
C PHE A 52 -7.87 13.40 -8.20
N LYS A 53 -8.74 12.73 -8.97
CA LYS A 53 -10.19 12.91 -8.91
C LYS A 53 -10.85 11.63 -8.42
N ARG A 54 -11.80 11.77 -7.49
CA ARG A 54 -12.65 10.65 -7.09
C ARG A 54 -13.40 10.13 -8.32
N PRO A 55 -13.48 8.80 -8.51
CA PRO A 55 -14.26 8.22 -9.60
C PRO A 55 -15.72 8.66 -9.52
N SER A 56 -16.35 8.88 -10.67
CA SER A 56 -17.79 9.19 -10.72
C SER A 56 -18.64 8.00 -10.28
N GLU A 57 -19.89 8.26 -9.89
CA GLU A 57 -20.82 7.17 -9.54
C GLU A 57 -21.03 6.17 -10.69
N ALA A 58 -21.06 6.67 -11.92
CA ALA A 58 -21.17 5.83 -13.11
C ALA A 58 -19.94 4.93 -13.29
N GLN A 59 -18.73 5.43 -12.99
CA GLN A 59 -17.51 4.62 -13.00
C GLN A 59 -17.52 3.58 -11.88
N ARG A 60 -17.92 3.97 -10.66
CA ARG A 60 -18.03 3.04 -9.52
C ARG A 60 -18.98 1.89 -9.79
N LYS A 61 -20.17 2.16 -10.34
CA LYS A 61 -21.19 1.15 -10.66
C LYS A 61 -20.75 0.15 -11.73
N ARG A 62 -19.79 0.51 -12.61
CA ARG A 62 -19.24 -0.41 -13.63
C ARG A 62 -18.37 -1.50 -13.02
N PHE A 63 -17.63 -1.20 -11.95
CA PHE A 63 -16.74 -2.16 -11.29
C PHE A 63 -17.37 -2.90 -10.11
N GLN A 64 -18.59 -2.54 -9.71
CA GLN A 64 -19.36 -3.25 -8.66
C GLN A 64 -20.23 -4.38 -9.21
N LYS A 65 -20.29 -4.56 -10.54
CA LYS A 65 -21.22 -5.51 -11.19
C LYS A 65 -20.70 -6.94 -11.28
N ASP A 66 -19.42 -7.17 -10.97
CA ASP A 66 -18.75 -8.45 -11.23
C ASP A 66 -18.65 -9.36 -9.98
N ASP A 67 -19.11 -8.91 -8.80
CA ASP A 67 -19.04 -9.70 -7.56
C ASP A 67 -20.30 -10.56 -7.27
N ASN A 68 -21.23 -10.67 -8.22
CA ASN A 68 -22.39 -11.56 -8.14
C ASN A 68 -22.50 -12.41 -9.42
N SER A 69 -21.68 -13.46 -9.55
CA SER A 69 -21.87 -14.59 -10.47
C SER A 69 -21.33 -15.87 -9.86
#